data_AF-A0A520NYY8-F1
#
_entry.id   AF-A0A520NYY8-F1
#
_cell.length_a   1.000
_cell.length_b   1.000
_cell.length_c   1.000
_cell.angle_alpha   90.00
_cell.angle_beta   90.00
_cell.angle_gamma   90.00
#
_symmetry.space_group_name_H-M   'P 1'
#
loop_
_entity.id
_entity.type
_entity.pdbx_description
1 polymer ?
#
loop_
_entity_poly.entity_id
_entity_poly.type
_entity_poly.pdbx_seq_one_letter_code
_entity_poly.pdbx_strand_id
1 'polypeptide(L)'
;MRGLGLDESTIAPVTTWQVADDTIRRTDFTLKWWDGEDRIAADLMSVAVDALGRETFGTRIANIELAGSDHLQGVTSTLLSRDGLADAGLVKSAAGSATIAVHHAALALAAGQSGAHPFAAKFRLFQAGRWPLGVYGNVFFIF
;
A
#
# COMPACT_ATOMS: atom_id res chain seq x y z
N MET A 1 -3.61 6.67 -10.64
CA MET A 1 -4.28 5.58 -9.89
C MET A 1 -5.67 5.28 -10.46
N ARG A 2 -5.85 5.32 -11.79
CA ARG A 2 -7.15 5.03 -12.42
C ARG A 2 -7.50 3.55 -12.27
N GLY A 3 -8.79 3.23 -12.15
CA GLY A 3 -9.27 1.85 -12.00
C GLY A 3 -9.19 1.28 -10.57
N LEU A 4 -8.70 2.07 -9.61
CA LEU A 4 -8.70 1.74 -8.18
C LEU A 4 -9.98 2.19 -7.45
N GLY A 5 -11.03 2.60 -8.17
CA GLY A 5 -12.27 3.07 -7.55
C GLY A 5 -12.13 4.44 -6.85
N LEU A 6 -11.11 5.23 -7.24
CA LEU A 6 -10.84 6.57 -6.69
C LEU A 6 -11.36 7.71 -7.59
N ASP A 7 -12.00 7.40 -8.71
CA ASP A 7 -12.30 8.38 -9.76
C ASP A 7 -13.30 9.48 -9.31
N GLU A 8 -14.13 9.18 -8.30
CA GLU A 8 -15.08 10.13 -7.70
C GLU A 8 -14.56 10.78 -6.40
N SER A 9 -13.41 10.32 -5.88
CA SER A 9 -12.90 10.72 -4.57
C SER A 9 -12.14 12.06 -4.64
N THR A 10 -12.39 12.93 -3.67
CA THR A 10 -11.53 14.10 -3.45
C THR A 10 -10.26 13.68 -2.69
N ILE A 11 -9.12 14.32 -2.95
CA ILE A 11 -7.87 14.04 -2.21
C ILE A 11 -7.72 15.04 -1.08
N ALA A 12 -7.45 14.56 0.13
CA ALA A 12 -7.15 15.40 1.30
C ALA A 12 -5.78 15.03 1.91
N PRO A 13 -4.88 16.01 2.13
CA PRO A 13 -3.61 15.75 2.78
C PRO A 13 -3.80 15.61 4.29
N VAL A 14 -2.97 14.77 4.90
CA VAL A 14 -2.80 14.62 6.35
C VAL A 14 -1.36 15.00 6.68
N THR A 15 -1.16 15.91 7.64
CA THR A 15 0.18 16.52 7.83
C THR A 15 0.88 16.08 9.11
N THR A 16 0.18 15.38 10.00
CA THR A 16 0.75 14.88 11.26
C THR A 16 0.36 13.42 11.51
N TRP A 17 1.22 12.69 12.20
CA TRP A 17 0.96 11.31 12.57
C TRP A 17 -0.26 11.16 13.49
N GLN A 18 -0.54 12.16 14.34
CA GLN A 18 -1.75 12.18 15.18
C GLN A 18 -3.01 12.22 14.30
N VAL A 19 -3.06 13.10 13.30
CA VAL A 19 -4.21 13.16 12.38
C VAL A 19 -4.29 11.88 11.53
N ALA A 20 -3.15 11.26 11.20
CA ALA A 20 -3.13 9.97 10.52
C ALA A 20 -3.75 8.86 11.40
N ASP A 21 -3.37 8.79 12.68
CA ASP A 21 -3.94 7.84 13.65
C ASP A 21 -5.46 8.05 13.82
N ASP A 22 -5.89 9.29 14.00
CA ASP A 22 -7.31 9.64 14.07
C ASP A 22 -8.06 9.22 12.79
N THR A 23 -7.44 9.44 11.63
CA THR A 23 -8.03 9.10 10.32
C THR A 23 -8.19 7.59 10.17
N ILE A 24 -7.17 6.78 10.49
CA ILE A 24 -7.26 5.32 10.32
C ILE A 24 -8.25 4.65 11.28
N ARG A 25 -8.58 5.32 12.39
CA ARG A 25 -9.56 4.85 13.39
C ARG A 25 -11.00 5.17 13.04
N ARG A 26 -11.24 5.97 11.99
CA ARG A 26 -12.59 6.28 11.53
C ARG A 26 -13.33 5.02 11.07
N THR A 27 -14.64 5.02 11.26
CA THR A 27 -15.52 3.88 10.93
C THR A 27 -16.31 4.07 9.64
N ASP A 28 -16.25 5.24 9.02
CA ASP A 28 -16.92 5.57 7.76
C ASP A 28 -16.06 5.27 6.53
N PHE A 29 -15.16 4.28 6.66
CA PHE A 29 -14.32 3.82 5.55
C PHE A 29 -15.16 3.14 4.46
N THR A 30 -14.67 3.19 3.24
CA THR A 30 -15.28 2.48 2.09
C THR A 30 -14.37 1.39 1.59
N LEU A 31 -14.97 0.28 1.15
CA LEU A 31 -14.23 -0.86 0.59
C LEU A 31 -13.87 -0.67 -0.88
N LYS A 32 -14.50 0.28 -1.59
CA LYS A 32 -14.36 0.47 -3.05
C LYS A 32 -12.90 0.50 -3.51
N TRP A 33 -12.04 1.17 -2.75
CA TRP A 33 -10.62 1.24 -3.08
C TRP A 33 -9.94 -0.13 -2.94
N TRP A 34 -10.15 -0.81 -1.81
CA TRP A 34 -9.59 -2.13 -1.55
C TRP A 34 -10.13 -3.18 -2.52
N ASP A 35 -11.43 -3.19 -2.82
CA ASP A 35 -12.03 -4.08 -3.83
C ASP A 35 -11.38 -3.88 -5.22
N GLY A 36 -11.07 -2.62 -5.56
CA GLY A 36 -10.34 -2.29 -6.78
C GLY A 36 -8.90 -2.79 -6.77
N GLU A 37 -8.21 -2.71 -5.63
CA GLU A 37 -6.87 -3.27 -5.45
C GLU A 37 -6.88 -4.79 -5.57
N ASP A 38 -7.77 -5.47 -4.85
CA ASP A 38 -7.89 -6.93 -4.84
C ASP A 38 -8.15 -7.49 -6.24
N ARG A 39 -9.04 -6.86 -7.00
CA ARG A 39 -9.31 -7.24 -8.39
C ARG A 39 -8.05 -7.14 -9.26
N ILE A 40 -7.35 -6.01 -9.22
CA ILE A 40 -6.14 -5.81 -10.04
C ILE A 40 -5.02 -6.77 -9.58
N ALA A 41 -4.87 -6.99 -8.27
CA ALA A 41 -3.88 -7.91 -7.73
C ALA A 41 -4.14 -9.35 -8.18
N ALA A 42 -5.39 -9.81 -8.14
CA ALA A 42 -5.78 -11.13 -8.63
C ALA A 42 -5.47 -11.31 -10.13
N ASP A 43 -5.81 -10.32 -10.96
CA ASP A 43 -5.52 -10.33 -12.39
C ASP A 43 -4.00 -10.43 -12.66
N LEU A 44 -3.21 -9.60 -11.98
CA LEU A 44 -1.74 -9.60 -12.13
C LEU A 44 -1.11 -10.90 -11.63
N MET A 45 -1.61 -11.45 -10.52
CA MET A 45 -1.11 -12.71 -9.98
C MET A 45 -1.34 -13.84 -10.99
N SER A 46 -2.50 -13.90 -11.64
CA SER A 46 -2.75 -14.89 -12.70
C SER A 46 -1.73 -14.75 -13.83
N VAL A 47 -1.56 -13.54 -14.37
CA VAL A 47 -0.61 -13.26 -15.46
C VAL A 47 0.84 -13.59 -15.07
N ALA A 48 1.24 -13.23 -13.85
CA ALA A 48 2.58 -13.48 -13.35
C ALA A 48 2.87 -14.98 -13.15
N VAL A 49 1.88 -15.73 -12.65
CA VAL A 49 2.00 -17.19 -12.50
C VAL A 49 2.09 -17.87 -13.86
N ASP A 50 1.30 -17.43 -14.84
CA ASP A 50 1.36 -17.97 -16.21
C ASP A 50 2.71 -17.68 -16.88
N ALA A 51 3.29 -16.51 -16.65
CA ALA A 51 4.56 -16.10 -17.24
C ALA A 51 5.80 -16.74 -16.57
N LEU A 52 5.79 -16.89 -15.24
CA LEU A 52 6.97 -17.32 -14.47
C LEU A 52 6.90 -18.78 -13.99
N GLY A 53 5.72 -19.38 -14.02
CA GLY A 53 5.43 -20.62 -13.32
C GLY A 53 5.18 -20.41 -11.82
N ARG A 54 4.23 -21.18 -11.26
CA ARG A 54 3.73 -21.04 -9.89
C ARG A 54 4.83 -21.11 -8.82
N GLU A 55 5.75 -22.05 -8.94
CA GLU A 55 6.83 -22.24 -7.97
C GLU A 55 7.78 -21.05 -7.94
N THR A 56 8.30 -20.66 -9.11
CA THR A 56 9.23 -19.52 -9.24
C THR A 56 8.58 -18.21 -8.79
N PHE A 57 7.31 -18.00 -9.16
CA PHE A 57 6.54 -16.86 -8.69
C PHE A 57 6.43 -16.86 -7.15
N GLY A 58 6.03 -17.99 -6.56
CA GLY A 58 5.86 -18.12 -5.11
C GLY A 58 7.14 -17.82 -4.34
N THR A 59 8.27 -18.40 -4.76
CA THR A 59 9.58 -18.15 -4.12
C THR A 59 9.99 -16.68 -4.22
N ARG A 60 9.82 -16.05 -5.39
CA ARG A 60 10.22 -14.65 -5.58
C ARG A 60 9.39 -13.69 -4.75
N ILE A 61 8.06 -13.85 -4.73
CA ILE A 61 7.17 -12.99 -3.95
C ILE A 61 7.43 -13.14 -2.46
N ALA A 62 7.56 -14.37 -1.94
CA ALA A 62 7.84 -14.60 -0.52
C ALA A 62 9.15 -13.92 -0.07
N ASN A 63 10.20 -13.98 -0.90
CA ASN A 63 11.47 -13.31 -0.59
C ASN A 63 11.34 -11.78 -0.56
N ILE A 64 10.56 -11.20 -1.48
CA ILE A 64 10.31 -9.75 -1.52
C ILE A 64 9.51 -9.30 -0.30
N GLU A 65 8.47 -10.04 0.06
CA GLU A 65 7.62 -9.73 1.23
C GLU A 65 8.41 -9.78 2.52
N LEU A 66 9.20 -10.83 2.74
CA LEU A 66 10.02 -11.00 3.94
C LEU A 66 11.06 -9.87 4.07
N ALA A 67 11.76 -9.54 2.98
CA ALA A 67 12.74 -8.45 3.00
C ALA A 67 12.07 -7.08 3.22
N GLY A 68 10.87 -6.89 2.65
CA GLY A 68 10.10 -5.66 2.78
C GLY A 68 9.54 -5.44 4.18
N SER A 69 8.90 -6.45 4.78
CA SER A 69 8.22 -6.32 6.07
C SER A 69 9.16 -5.93 7.19
N ASP A 70 10.31 -6.61 7.30
CA ASP A 70 11.27 -6.39 8.37
C ASP A 70 11.89 -4.99 8.29
N HIS A 71 12.27 -4.59 7.07
CA HIS A 71 12.84 -3.27 6.81
C HIS A 71 11.83 -2.16 7.11
N LEU A 72 10.59 -2.28 6.61
CA LEU A 72 9.56 -1.25 6.75
C LEU A 72 9.11 -1.10 8.19
N GLN A 73 9.03 -2.19 8.97
CA GLN A 73 8.70 -2.13 10.38
C GLN A 73 9.76 -1.36 11.18
N GLY A 74 11.05 -1.64 10.95
CA GLY A 74 12.15 -0.94 11.60
C GLY A 74 12.21 0.56 11.25
N VAL A 75 12.07 0.89 9.97
CA VAL A 75 12.05 2.29 9.49
C VAL A 75 10.88 3.05 10.10
N THR A 76 9.68 2.47 10.05
CA THR A 76 8.46 3.11 10.57
C THR A 76 8.56 3.35 12.07
N SER A 77 8.99 2.34 12.84
CA SER A 77 9.20 2.47 14.30
C SER A 77 10.16 3.62 14.65
N THR A 78 11.24 3.76 13.89
CA THR A 78 12.22 4.83 14.08
C THR A 78 11.62 6.21 13.78
N LEU A 79 10.83 6.34 12.71
CA LEU A 79 10.18 7.60 12.34
C LEU A 79 9.16 8.06 13.38
N LEU A 80 8.27 7.18 13.82
CA LEU A 80 7.26 7.53 14.82
C LEU A 80 7.90 7.86 16.18
N SER A 81 8.92 7.11 16.58
CA SER A 81 9.64 7.36 17.83
C SER A 81 10.29 8.76 17.87
N ARG A 82 10.74 9.28 16.72
CA ARG A 82 11.29 10.65 16.62
C ARG A 82 10.23 11.72 16.90
N ASP A 83 8.98 11.45 16.58
CA ASP A 83 7.84 12.35 16.79
C ASP A 83 7.14 12.10 18.15
N GLY A 84 7.77 11.33 19.04
CA GLY A 84 7.24 11.01 20.37
C GLY A 84 6.04 10.06 20.36
N LEU A 85 5.79 9.40 19.22
CA LEU A 85 4.71 8.44 19.05
C LEU A 85 5.29 7.04 19.07
N ALA A 86 4.94 6.24 20.06
CA ALA A 86 5.37 4.84 20.16
C ALA A 86 4.16 3.89 20.10
N ASP A 87 3.14 4.26 19.32
CA ASP A 87 1.96 3.41 19.13
C ASP A 87 2.29 2.24 18.18
N ALA A 88 2.35 1.04 18.74
CA ALA A 88 2.65 -0.18 17.99
C ALA A 88 1.59 -0.50 16.91
N GLY A 89 0.33 -0.08 17.10
CA GLY A 89 -0.74 -0.23 16.13
C GLY A 89 -0.56 0.69 14.92
N LEU A 90 -0.13 1.94 15.15
CA LEU A 90 0.17 2.90 14.09
C LEU A 90 1.41 2.47 13.28
N VAL A 91 2.47 2.00 13.96
CA VAL A 91 3.64 1.39 13.31
C VAL A 91 3.21 0.24 12.41
N LYS A 92 2.41 -0.69 12.94
CA LYS A 92 1.93 -1.86 12.19
C LYS A 92 1.09 -1.45 10.99
N SER A 93 0.24 -0.44 11.13
CA SER A 93 -0.64 0.05 10.07
C SER A 93 0.15 0.68 8.92
N ALA A 94 1.08 1.58 9.22
CA ALA A 94 1.91 2.23 8.22
C ALA A 94 2.87 1.25 7.54
N ALA A 95 3.59 0.43 8.32
CA ALA A 95 4.51 -0.57 7.77
C ALA A 95 3.78 -1.65 6.95
N GLY A 96 2.61 -2.10 7.42
CA GLY A 96 1.78 -3.07 6.70
C GLY A 96 1.26 -2.52 5.37
N SER A 97 0.77 -1.28 5.36
CA SER A 97 0.30 -0.63 4.13
C SER A 97 1.43 -0.46 3.10
N ALA A 98 2.63 -0.07 3.55
CA ALA A 98 3.80 0.00 2.70
C ALA A 98 4.23 -1.39 2.17
N THR A 99 4.14 -2.44 2.99
CA THR A 99 4.44 -3.82 2.59
C THR A 99 3.48 -4.31 1.52
N ILE A 100 2.18 -4.02 1.66
CA ILE A 100 1.17 -4.31 0.62
C ILE A 100 1.52 -3.57 -0.68
N ALA A 101 1.96 -2.31 -0.61
CA ALA A 101 2.37 -1.57 -1.81
C ALA A 101 3.61 -2.17 -2.50
N VAL A 102 4.57 -2.70 -1.74
CA VAL A 102 5.72 -3.46 -2.27
C VAL A 102 5.23 -4.72 -2.99
N HIS A 103 4.35 -5.51 -2.35
CA HIS A 103 3.75 -6.70 -2.95
C HIS A 103 3.05 -6.38 -4.27
N HIS A 104 2.17 -5.37 -4.27
CA HIS A 104 1.45 -4.90 -5.46
C HIS A 104 2.40 -4.45 -6.59
N ALA A 105 3.49 -3.77 -6.27
CA ALA A 105 4.50 -3.40 -7.26
C ALA A 105 5.23 -4.63 -7.82
N ALA A 106 5.55 -5.61 -6.97
CA ALA A 106 6.18 -6.85 -7.39
C ALA A 106 5.27 -7.66 -8.33
N LEU A 107 3.96 -7.74 -8.04
CA LEU A 107 2.98 -8.36 -8.95
C LEU A 107 2.96 -7.67 -10.31
N ALA A 108 2.90 -6.33 -10.32
CA ALA A 108 2.89 -5.57 -11.57
C ALA A 108 4.16 -5.83 -12.39
N LEU A 109 5.34 -5.80 -11.75
CA LEU A 109 6.61 -6.11 -12.40
C LEU A 109 6.67 -7.55 -12.93
N ALA A 110 6.22 -8.53 -12.15
CA ALA A 110 6.19 -9.94 -12.54
C ALA A 110 5.25 -10.20 -13.72
N ALA A 111 4.15 -9.45 -13.83
CA ALA A 111 3.22 -9.48 -14.96
C ALA A 111 3.67 -8.61 -16.15
N GLY A 112 4.87 -8.02 -16.12
CA GLY A 112 5.38 -7.14 -17.17
C GLY A 112 4.69 -5.77 -17.26
N GLN A 113 3.89 -5.40 -16.26
CA GLN A 113 3.16 -4.13 -16.18
C GLN A 113 4.00 -3.10 -15.41
N SER A 114 4.67 -2.20 -16.14
CA SER A 114 5.52 -1.16 -15.54
C SER A 114 5.06 0.27 -15.91
N GLY A 115 5.68 1.28 -15.30
CA GLY A 115 5.44 2.69 -15.62
C GLY A 115 4.13 3.26 -15.04
N ALA A 116 3.11 3.41 -15.89
CA ALA A 116 1.85 4.10 -15.55
C ALA A 116 0.85 3.24 -14.75
N HIS A 117 1.18 1.98 -14.47
CA HIS A 117 0.32 1.06 -13.72
C HIS A 117 -0.05 1.62 -12.32
N PRO A 118 -1.30 1.48 -11.85
CA PRO A 118 -1.75 2.03 -10.57
C PRO A 118 -0.88 1.58 -9.38
N PHE A 119 -0.45 0.32 -9.34
CA PHE A 119 0.44 -0.17 -8.28
C PHE A 119 1.85 0.40 -8.33
N ALA A 120 2.39 0.66 -9.52
CA ALA A 120 3.66 1.38 -9.65
C ALA A 120 3.54 2.84 -9.20
N ALA A 121 2.36 3.47 -9.37
CA ALA A 121 2.08 4.79 -8.82
C ALA A 121 1.93 4.77 -7.28
N LYS A 122 1.23 3.78 -6.72
CA LYS A 122 1.10 3.60 -5.26
C LYS A 122 2.45 3.40 -4.59
N PHE A 123 3.28 2.54 -5.15
CA PHE A 123 4.64 2.33 -4.65
C PHE A 123 5.48 3.61 -4.67
N ARG A 124 5.40 4.41 -5.74
CA ARG A 124 6.09 5.71 -5.81
C ARG A 124 5.61 6.71 -4.78
N LEU A 125 4.34 6.68 -4.36
CA LEU A 125 3.87 7.50 -3.24
C LEU A 125 4.61 7.11 -1.96
N PHE A 126 4.68 5.83 -1.62
CA PHE A 126 5.43 5.37 -0.45
C PHE A 126 6.93 5.72 -0.53
N GLN A 127 7.56 5.58 -1.70
CA GLN A 127 8.94 6.00 -1.90
C GLN A 127 9.14 7.51 -1.67
N ALA A 128 8.13 8.32 -1.95
CA ALA A 128 8.12 9.76 -1.67
C ALA A 128 7.73 10.09 -0.22
N GLY A 129 7.65 9.10 0.67
CA GLY A 129 7.23 9.26 2.06
C GLY A 129 5.74 9.53 2.23
N ARG A 130 4.93 9.25 1.20
CA ARG A 130 3.48 9.47 1.22
C ARG A 130 2.74 8.20 1.54
N TRP A 131 1.90 8.23 2.57
CA TRP A 131 1.13 7.08 3.01
C TRP A 131 -0.36 7.27 2.70
N PRO A 132 -0.89 6.53 1.71
CA PRO A 132 -2.33 6.36 1.50
C PRO A 132 -3.03 5.74 2.71
N LEU A 133 -3.87 6.51 3.39
CA LEU A 133 -4.54 6.08 4.62
C LEU A 133 -5.83 5.30 4.33
N GLY A 134 -6.59 5.70 3.31
CA GLY A 134 -7.92 5.14 3.06
C GLY A 134 -8.83 6.08 2.31
N VAL A 135 -9.97 5.56 1.89
CA VAL A 135 -11.12 6.34 1.45
C VAL A 135 -12.16 6.33 2.56
N TYR A 136 -12.47 7.50 3.10
CA TYR A 136 -13.49 7.69 4.14
C TYR A 136 -14.55 8.64 3.62
N GLY A 137 -15.80 8.18 3.58
CA GLY A 137 -16.86 8.83 2.79
C GLY A 137 -16.47 8.90 1.30
N ASN A 138 -16.27 10.12 0.78
CA ASN A 138 -15.82 10.35 -0.60
C ASN A 138 -14.43 11.02 -0.68
N VAL A 139 -13.61 10.86 0.36
CA VAL A 139 -12.30 11.50 0.46
C VAL A 139 -11.20 10.47 0.62
N PHE A 140 -10.22 10.51 -0.27
CA PHE A 140 -8.98 9.76 -0.19
C PHE A 140 -7.94 10.55 0.61
N PHE A 141 -7.55 10.01 1.76
CA PHE A 141 -6.59 10.65 2.65
C PHE A 141 -5.17 10.15 2.39
N ILE A 142 -4.22 11.08 2.35
CA ILE A 142 -2.80 10.80 2.13
C ILE A 142 -1.94 11.61 3.10
N PHE A 143 -1.09 10.93 3.87
CA PHE A 143 -0.06 11.53 4.72
C PHE A 143 1.18 11.88 3.89
#